data_AF-A0A2E2V2D1-F1
#
_entry.id   AF-A0A2E2V2D1-F1
#
_cell.length_a   1.000
_cell.length_b   1.000
_cell.length_c   1.000
_cell.angle_alpha   90.00
_cell.angle_beta   90.00
_cell.angle_gamma   90.00
#
_symmetry.space_group_name_H-M   'P 1'
#
loop_
_entity.id
_entity.type
_entity.pdbx_description
1 polymer ?
#
loop_
_entity_poly.entity_id
_entity_poly.type
_entity_poly.pdbx_seq_one_letter_code
_entity_poly.pdbx_strand_id
1 'polypeptide(L)'
;MKQYIYFFIITMFFTCFSFAQNGERKFCGTTKIMEEALQDPEKKQILDQLEIFTENFIANIENNRLAGPYIIPVVVHVIHYYEEENISYEQIDNGILRINEDFSGLNDDLDEVIDSFTDIVGFPQIEFRLATKDPDGNCTYGVTRTASPWTENSGSKVMPLANWDDRKYVNIYVVKSFDENMSSAAAYA
;
A
#
# COMPACT_ATOMS: atom_id res chain seq x y z
N MET A 1 -55.59 -12.20 -23.45
CA MET A 1 -54.73 -12.93 -22.49
C MET A 1 -53.29 -13.10 -22.98
N LYS A 2 -53.04 -13.65 -24.18
CA LYS A 2 -51.66 -13.83 -24.69
C LYS A 2 -50.84 -12.53 -24.84
N GLN A 3 -51.46 -11.42 -25.23
CA GLN A 3 -50.77 -10.11 -25.34
C GLN A 3 -50.29 -9.54 -23.99
N TYR A 4 -51.05 -9.75 -22.91
CA TYR A 4 -50.65 -9.31 -21.57
C TYR A 4 -49.50 -10.16 -21.01
N ILE A 5 -49.40 -11.43 -21.42
CA ILE A 5 -48.29 -12.33 -21.05
C ILE A 5 -46.99 -11.87 -21.70
N TYR A 6 -46.99 -11.49 -22.98
CA TYR A 6 -45.79 -10.95 -23.63
C TYR A 6 -45.36 -9.60 -23.03
N PHE A 7 -46.32 -8.74 -22.68
CA PHE A 7 -46.03 -7.47 -22.01
C PHE A 7 -45.38 -7.68 -20.64
N PHE A 8 -45.88 -8.66 -19.87
CA PHE A 8 -45.32 -9.02 -18.55
C PHE A 8 -43.93 -9.67 -18.65
N ILE A 9 -43.69 -10.49 -19.67
CA ILE A 9 -42.37 -11.10 -19.91
C ILE A 9 -41.34 -10.04 -20.33
N ILE A 10 -41.73 -9.04 -21.14
CA ILE A 10 -40.84 -7.96 -21.56
C ILE A 10 -40.48 -7.03 -20.38
N THR A 11 -41.44 -6.68 -19.53
CA THR A 11 -41.15 -5.88 -18.32
C THR A 11 -40.32 -6.64 -17.29
N MET A 12 -40.48 -7.96 -17.16
CA MET A 12 -39.64 -8.80 -16.30
C MET A 12 -38.21 -8.97 -16.83
N PHE A 13 -38.00 -8.95 -18.15
CA PHE A 13 -36.66 -9.00 -18.75
C PHE A 13 -35.91 -7.66 -18.60
N PHE A 14 -36.63 -6.52 -18.55
CA PHE A 14 -36.02 -5.19 -18.45
C PHE A 14 -35.51 -4.86 -17.03
N THR A 15 -36.04 -5.51 -15.99
CA THR A 15 -35.63 -5.26 -14.59
C THR A 15 -34.40 -6.09 -14.16
N CYS A 16 -34.00 -7.11 -14.93
CA CYS A 16 -32.86 -7.97 -14.59
C CYS A 16 -31.48 -7.40 -14.98
N PHE A 17 -31.41 -6.31 -15.76
CA PHE A 17 -30.13 -5.78 -16.28
C PHE A 17 -29.53 -4.62 -15.46
N SER A 18 -30.16 -4.18 -14.37
CA SER A 18 -29.77 -2.90 -13.72
C SER A 18 -29.02 -3.03 -12.39
N PHE A 19 -28.61 -4.23 -11.98
CA PHE A 19 -27.63 -4.35 -10.89
C PHE A 19 -26.21 -4.34 -11.47
N ALA A 20 -25.79 -3.17 -11.93
CA ALA A 20 -24.37 -2.91 -12.08
C ALA A 20 -23.74 -2.98 -10.68
N GLN A 21 -22.78 -3.88 -10.51
CA GLN A 21 -21.98 -3.99 -9.29
C GLN A 21 -21.18 -2.69 -9.16
N ASN A 22 -21.67 -1.78 -8.32
CA ASN A 22 -20.88 -0.63 -7.89
C ASN A 22 -19.85 -1.18 -6.89
N GLY A 23 -18.81 -1.85 -7.41
CA GLY A 23 -17.70 -2.30 -6.59
C GLY A 23 -17.14 -1.09 -5.86
N GLU A 24 -17.02 -1.19 -4.53
CA GLU A 24 -16.37 -0.19 -3.71
C GLU A 24 -14.94 -0.01 -4.25
N ARG A 25 -14.71 1.07 -5.01
CA ARG A 25 -13.36 1.35 -5.52
C ARG A 25 -12.51 1.74 -4.32
N LYS A 26 -11.61 0.85 -3.91
CA LYS A 26 -10.54 1.19 -2.97
C LYS A 26 -9.68 2.28 -3.61
N PHE A 27 -9.84 3.51 -3.15
CA PHE A 27 -9.12 4.69 -3.60
C PHE A 27 -7.85 4.89 -2.76
N CYS A 28 -6.70 4.76 -3.41
CA CYS A 28 -5.40 5.11 -2.84
C CYS A 28 -5.23 6.64 -2.89
N GLY A 29 -4.91 7.26 -1.75
CA GLY A 29 -4.76 8.71 -1.63
C GLY A 29 -3.44 9.26 -2.15
N THR A 30 -2.48 8.39 -2.51
CA THR A 30 -1.12 8.77 -2.93
C THR A 30 -1.12 9.82 -4.04
N THR A 31 -1.93 9.64 -5.09
CA THR A 31 -1.95 10.59 -6.23
C THR A 31 -2.29 12.00 -5.77
N LYS A 32 -3.34 12.14 -4.96
CA LYS A 32 -3.80 13.45 -4.47
C LYS A 32 -2.74 14.12 -3.59
N ILE A 33 -2.16 13.37 -2.65
CA ILE A 33 -1.14 13.90 -1.73
C ILE A 33 0.13 14.28 -2.50
N MET A 34 0.52 13.48 -3.49
CA MET A 34 1.66 13.78 -4.35
C MET A 34 1.42 15.03 -5.18
N GLU A 35 0.27 15.16 -5.84
CA GLU A 35 -0.08 16.36 -6.61
C GLU A 35 -0.10 17.64 -5.76
N GLU A 36 -0.58 17.55 -4.52
CA GLU A 36 -0.53 18.64 -3.54
C GLU A 36 0.90 18.95 -3.11
N ALA A 37 1.72 17.93 -2.83
CA ALA A 37 3.12 18.10 -2.46
C ALA A 37 3.94 18.75 -3.59
N LEU A 38 3.68 18.40 -4.84
CA LEU A 38 4.38 18.94 -6.01
C LEU A 38 3.99 20.38 -6.37
N GLN A 39 3.03 20.98 -5.66
CA GLN A 39 2.83 22.44 -5.73
C GLN A 39 4.01 23.20 -5.11
N ASP A 40 4.77 22.56 -4.22
CA ASP A 40 6.02 23.10 -3.70
C ASP A 40 7.13 22.97 -4.76
N PRO A 41 7.71 24.09 -5.24
CA PRO A 41 8.77 24.07 -6.26
C PRO A 41 10.00 23.29 -5.82
N GLU A 42 10.34 23.27 -4.53
CA GLU A 42 11.49 22.54 -4.02
C GLU A 42 11.28 21.03 -4.16
N LYS A 43 10.11 20.54 -3.78
CA LYS A 43 9.74 19.12 -3.92
C LYS A 43 9.69 18.68 -5.38
N LYS A 44 9.16 19.55 -6.25
CA LYS A 44 9.19 19.29 -7.69
C LYS A 44 10.61 19.17 -8.23
N GLN A 45 11.51 20.07 -7.81
CA GLN A 45 12.91 20.01 -8.21
C GLN A 45 13.60 18.73 -7.70
N ILE A 46 13.26 18.25 -6.51
CA ILE A 46 13.75 16.97 -5.97
C ILE A 46 13.25 15.80 -6.82
N LEU A 47 11.97 15.78 -7.19
CA LEU A 47 11.41 14.75 -8.08
C LEU A 47 12.12 14.75 -9.44
N ASP A 48 12.32 15.92 -10.05
CA ASP A 48 13.02 16.03 -11.33
C ASP A 48 14.47 15.49 -11.23
N GLN A 49 15.16 15.73 -10.12
CA GLN A 49 16.49 15.16 -9.87
C GLN A 49 16.46 13.65 -9.67
N LEU A 50 15.44 13.12 -9.00
CA LEU A 50 15.24 11.69 -8.80
C LEU A 50 15.00 10.95 -10.13
N GLU A 51 14.22 11.54 -11.04
CA GLU A 51 14.00 11.00 -12.38
C GLU A 51 15.31 10.95 -13.18
N ILE A 52 16.08 12.05 -13.19
CA ILE A 52 17.40 12.08 -13.84
C ILE A 52 18.34 11.02 -13.25
N PHE A 53 18.35 10.87 -11.92
CA PHE A 53 19.15 9.83 -11.27
C PHE A 53 18.71 8.43 -11.72
N THR A 54 17.41 8.18 -11.76
CA THR A 54 16.83 6.87 -12.12
C THR A 54 17.13 6.51 -13.58
N GLU A 55 16.99 7.44 -14.51
CA GLU A 55 17.38 7.26 -15.91
C GLU A 55 18.85 6.87 -16.05
N ASN A 56 19.74 7.59 -15.35
CA ASN A 56 21.17 7.31 -15.34
C ASN A 56 21.49 5.95 -14.69
N PHE A 57 20.77 5.57 -13.63
CA PHE A 57 20.93 4.29 -12.96
C PHE A 57 20.54 3.14 -13.89
N ILE A 58 19.37 3.23 -14.55
CA ILE A 58 18.88 2.22 -15.49
C ILE A 58 19.84 2.05 -16.67
N ALA A 59 20.38 3.16 -17.21
CA ALA A 59 21.36 3.12 -18.29
C ALA A 59 22.66 2.38 -17.91
N ASN A 60 22.95 2.23 -16.61
CA ASN A 60 24.17 1.60 -16.08
C ASN A 60 23.87 0.39 -15.17
N ILE A 61 22.72 -0.25 -15.33
CA ILE A 61 22.23 -1.26 -14.39
C ILE A 61 23.12 -2.49 -14.26
N GLU A 62 23.81 -2.89 -15.34
CA GLU A 62 24.70 -4.06 -15.34
C GLU A 62 25.89 -3.90 -14.39
N ASN A 63 26.33 -2.65 -14.14
CA ASN A 63 27.42 -2.36 -13.21
C ASN A 63 26.97 -2.27 -11.74
N ASN A 64 25.66 -2.21 -11.50
CA ASN A 64 25.08 -1.89 -10.19
C ASN A 64 24.16 -2.99 -9.63
N ARG A 65 24.17 -4.19 -10.22
CA ARG A 65 23.35 -5.31 -9.72
C ARG A 65 23.86 -5.81 -8.37
N LEU A 66 22.99 -5.78 -7.38
CA LEU A 66 23.21 -6.41 -6.08
C LEU A 66 23.21 -7.95 -6.24
N ALA A 67 24.05 -8.62 -5.47
CA ALA A 67 24.03 -10.07 -5.35
C ALA A 67 23.09 -10.47 -4.21
N GLY A 68 21.89 -10.92 -4.55
CA GLY A 68 20.89 -11.41 -3.59
C GLY A 68 19.85 -10.35 -3.19
N PRO A 69 18.93 -10.73 -2.26
CA PRO A 69 17.80 -9.88 -1.93
C PRO A 69 18.22 -8.62 -1.17
N TYR A 70 17.63 -7.49 -1.55
CA TYR A 70 17.77 -6.24 -0.81
C TYR A 70 16.82 -6.24 0.38
N ILE A 71 17.39 -6.26 1.59
CA ILE A 71 16.61 -6.33 2.84
C ILE A 71 16.23 -4.91 3.26
N ILE A 72 14.92 -4.65 3.37
CA ILE A 72 14.35 -3.40 3.85
C ILE A 72 13.86 -3.60 5.29
N PRO A 73 14.46 -2.92 6.28
CA PRO A 73 13.95 -2.89 7.64
C PRO A 73 12.60 -2.15 7.71
N VAL A 74 11.61 -2.76 8.35
CA VAL A 74 10.25 -2.23 8.49
C VAL A 74 9.91 -2.04 9.97
N VAL A 75 9.21 -0.95 10.27
CA VAL A 75 8.52 -0.78 11.55
C VAL A 75 7.03 -0.56 11.31
N VAL A 76 6.18 -1.25 12.07
CA VAL A 76 4.72 -1.12 12.02
C VAL A 76 4.23 -0.36 13.24
N HIS A 77 3.73 0.84 13.02
CA HIS A 77 3.11 1.69 14.03
C HIS A 77 1.60 1.44 14.06
N VAL A 78 1.14 0.69 15.06
CA VAL A 78 -0.29 0.47 15.30
C VAL A 78 -0.82 1.60 16.17
N ILE A 79 -1.61 2.49 15.57
CA ILE A 79 -2.31 3.56 16.28
C ILE A 79 -3.71 3.06 16.60
N HIS A 80 -4.06 2.99 17.87
CA HIS A 80 -5.34 2.44 18.31
C HIS A 80 -6.02 3.33 19.32
N TYR A 81 -7.32 3.12 19.52
CA TYR A 81 -8.12 3.69 20.59
C TYR A 81 -8.77 2.61 21.44
N TYR A 82 -8.01 1.53 21.66
CA TYR A 82 -8.35 0.37 22.50
C TYR A 82 -9.43 -0.54 21.93
N GLU A 83 -9.67 -0.46 20.61
CA GLU A 83 -10.63 -1.30 19.91
C GLU A 83 -9.92 -2.26 18.92
N GLU A 84 -10.64 -2.69 17.88
CA GLU A 84 -10.24 -3.76 16.95
C GLU A 84 -9.01 -3.41 16.10
N GLU A 85 -8.71 -2.12 15.92
CA GLU A 85 -7.52 -1.65 15.21
C GLU A 85 -6.20 -1.97 15.93
N ASN A 86 -6.26 -2.39 17.20
CA ASN A 86 -5.11 -2.90 17.94
C ASN A 86 -4.75 -4.34 17.51
N ILE A 87 -4.44 -4.51 16.21
CA ILE A 87 -4.26 -5.80 15.54
C ILE A 87 -3.16 -6.68 16.16
N SER A 88 -3.28 -8.00 16.05
CA SER A 88 -2.31 -8.94 16.64
C SER A 88 -0.96 -8.91 15.92
N TYR A 89 0.09 -9.41 16.58
CA TYR A 89 1.38 -9.64 15.91
C TYR A 89 1.25 -10.61 14.74
N GLU A 90 0.44 -11.65 14.88
CA GLU A 90 0.17 -12.61 13.80
C GLU A 90 -0.45 -11.94 12.56
N GLN A 91 -1.36 -10.97 12.73
CA GLN A 91 -1.89 -10.21 11.60
C GLN A 91 -0.81 -9.36 10.92
N ILE A 92 0.09 -8.76 11.71
CA ILE A 92 1.23 -7.99 11.19
C ILE A 92 2.18 -8.90 10.42
N ASP A 93 2.56 -10.04 11.00
CA ASP A 93 3.47 -11.01 10.38
C ASP A 93 2.89 -11.55 9.07
N ASN A 94 1.59 -11.86 9.05
CA ASN A 94 0.89 -12.25 7.82
C ASN A 94 0.90 -11.13 6.76
N GLY A 95 0.76 -9.87 7.17
CA GLY A 95 0.88 -8.74 6.25
C GLY A 95 2.29 -8.64 5.63
N ILE A 96 3.33 -8.77 6.45
CA ILE A 96 4.72 -8.78 5.97
C ILE A 96 5.02 -10.00 5.09
N LEU A 97 4.45 -11.16 5.42
CA LEU A 97 4.55 -12.37 4.58
C LEU A 97 3.97 -12.12 3.19
N ARG A 98 2.75 -11.57 3.09
CA ARG A 98 2.11 -11.29 1.80
C ARG A 98 2.90 -10.29 0.96
N ILE A 99 3.42 -9.23 1.57
CA ILE A 99 4.32 -8.29 0.88
C ILE A 99 5.56 -9.03 0.34
N ASN A 100 6.16 -9.93 1.12
CA ASN A 100 7.31 -10.70 0.64
C ASN A 100 6.94 -11.69 -0.47
N GLU A 101 5.77 -12.33 -0.43
CA GLU A 101 5.28 -13.20 -1.51
C GLU A 101 5.17 -12.43 -2.83
N ASP A 102 4.53 -11.25 -2.81
CA ASP A 102 4.38 -10.39 -4.00
C ASP A 102 5.74 -9.93 -4.56
N PHE A 103 6.66 -9.49 -3.70
CA PHE A 103 7.96 -8.97 -4.13
C PHE A 103 8.99 -10.06 -4.48
N SER A 104 8.69 -11.33 -4.16
CA SER A 104 9.50 -12.48 -4.55
C SER A 104 8.90 -13.29 -5.70
N GLY A 105 7.66 -12.99 -6.10
CA GLY A 105 6.94 -13.78 -7.10
C GLY A 105 6.55 -15.16 -6.62
N LEU A 106 6.16 -15.26 -5.35
CA LEU A 106 5.69 -16.50 -4.73
C LEU A 106 4.19 -16.43 -4.41
N ASN A 107 3.50 -15.38 -4.87
CA ASN A 107 2.06 -15.23 -4.75
C ASN A 107 1.33 -16.23 -5.66
N ASP A 108 0.28 -16.85 -5.11
CA ASP A 108 -0.41 -17.97 -5.75
C ASP A 108 -1.17 -17.57 -7.02
N ASP A 109 -1.50 -16.29 -7.20
CA ASP A 109 -2.28 -15.74 -8.31
C ASP A 109 -1.42 -15.32 -9.53
N LEU A 110 -0.12 -15.65 -9.54
CA LEU A 110 0.73 -15.42 -10.71
C LEU A 110 0.28 -16.19 -11.95
N ASP A 111 -0.39 -17.32 -11.78
CA ASP A 111 -0.96 -18.10 -12.89
C ASP A 111 -2.24 -17.49 -13.47
N GLU A 112 -2.83 -16.51 -12.79
CA GLU A 112 -3.99 -15.73 -13.27
C GLU A 112 -3.58 -14.53 -14.15
N VAL A 113 -2.27 -14.27 -14.30
CA VAL A 113 -1.75 -13.20 -15.17
C VAL A 113 -2.18 -13.44 -16.62
N ILE A 114 -2.77 -12.42 -17.25
CA ILE A 114 -3.17 -12.47 -18.66
C ILE A 114 -1.93 -12.69 -19.53
N ASP A 115 -2.00 -13.66 -20.45
CA ASP A 115 -0.89 -14.10 -21.31
C ASP A 115 -0.03 -12.94 -21.87
N SER A 116 -0.66 -11.85 -22.33
CA SER A 116 0.03 -10.68 -22.89
C SER A 116 0.94 -9.91 -21.92
N PHE A 117 0.84 -10.16 -20.61
CA PHE A 117 1.66 -9.54 -19.57
C PHE A 117 2.69 -10.48 -18.95
N THR A 118 2.67 -11.77 -19.29
CA THR A 118 3.59 -12.78 -18.74
C THR A 118 5.05 -12.39 -18.92
N ASP A 119 5.40 -11.83 -20.08
CA ASP A 119 6.79 -11.48 -20.43
C ASP A 119 7.33 -10.25 -19.69
N ILE A 120 6.47 -9.51 -18.96
CA ILE A 120 6.85 -8.30 -18.22
C ILE A 120 6.68 -8.45 -16.70
N VAL A 121 6.37 -9.66 -16.21
CA VAL A 121 6.33 -9.93 -14.77
C VAL A 121 7.74 -9.75 -14.18
N GLY A 122 7.83 -8.99 -13.09
CA GLY A 122 9.08 -8.64 -12.43
C GLY A 122 9.20 -9.24 -11.04
N PHE A 123 10.41 -9.69 -10.69
CA PHE A 123 10.75 -10.22 -9.37
C PHE A 123 11.88 -9.38 -8.76
N PRO A 124 11.56 -8.29 -8.03
CA PRO A 124 12.53 -7.28 -7.64
C PRO A 124 13.59 -7.74 -6.62
N GLN A 125 13.49 -8.97 -6.07
CA GLN A 125 14.40 -9.50 -5.04
C GLN A 125 14.51 -8.53 -3.84
N ILE A 126 13.38 -8.06 -3.34
CA ILE A 126 13.32 -7.23 -2.14
C ILE A 126 12.70 -8.08 -1.02
N GLU A 127 13.26 -7.97 0.17
CA GLU A 127 12.73 -8.66 1.35
C GLU A 127 12.46 -7.65 2.47
N PHE A 128 11.23 -7.61 2.95
CA PHE A 128 10.79 -6.77 4.05
C PHE A 128 10.90 -7.56 5.36
N ARG A 129 11.62 -7.01 6.34
CA ARG A 129 11.78 -7.62 7.66
C ARG A 129 11.41 -6.64 8.75
N LEU A 130 10.59 -7.08 9.70
CA LEU A 130 10.38 -6.33 10.93
C LEU A 130 11.73 -6.04 11.61
N ALA A 131 11.92 -4.78 11.98
CA ALA A 131 13.14 -4.32 12.59
C ALA A 131 13.37 -5.03 13.94
N THR A 132 14.58 -5.52 14.16
CA THR A 132 14.97 -6.15 15.43
C THR A 132 15.66 -5.18 16.39
N LYS A 133 15.98 -3.98 15.89
CA LYS A 133 16.58 -2.87 16.61
C LYS A 133 15.76 -1.61 16.41
N ASP A 134 15.51 -0.88 17.50
CA ASP A 134 14.87 0.43 17.46
C ASP A 134 15.92 1.53 17.11
N PRO A 135 15.51 2.81 16.95
CA PRO A 135 16.45 3.89 16.65
C PRO A 135 17.54 4.10 17.70
N ASP A 136 17.29 3.72 18.95
CA ASP A 136 18.22 3.83 20.07
C ASP A 136 19.12 2.58 20.22
N GLY A 137 18.91 1.55 19.40
CA GLY A 137 19.67 0.30 19.39
C GLY A 137 19.17 -0.78 20.36
N ASN A 138 18.03 -0.58 21.00
CA ASN A 138 17.40 -1.58 21.86
C ASN A 138 16.73 -2.67 21.03
N CYS A 139 16.56 -3.85 21.62
CA CYS A 139 15.84 -4.95 20.98
C CYS A 139 14.35 -4.62 20.86
N THR A 140 13.76 -4.92 19.71
CA THR A 140 12.34 -4.67 19.41
C THR A 140 11.80 -5.76 18.48
N TYR A 141 10.48 -5.84 18.38
CA TYR A 141 9.77 -6.67 17.39
C TYR A 141 9.41 -5.86 16.12
N GLY A 142 9.91 -4.62 15.99
CA GLY A 142 9.60 -3.78 14.84
C GLY A 142 8.15 -3.32 14.81
N VAL A 143 7.50 -3.29 15.97
CA VAL A 143 6.11 -2.87 16.11
C VAL A 143 5.98 -1.94 17.30
N THR A 144 5.33 -0.80 17.10
CA THR A 144 4.94 0.10 18.19
C THR A 144 3.42 0.14 18.30
N ARG A 145 2.91 0.39 19.51
CA ARG A 145 1.48 0.55 19.76
C ARG A 145 1.25 1.87 20.48
N THR A 146 0.47 2.75 19.88
CA THR A 146 0.20 4.08 20.41
C THR A 146 -1.30 4.29 20.56
N ALA A 147 -1.74 4.50 21.79
CA ALA A 147 -3.14 4.81 22.06
C ALA A 147 -3.44 6.28 21.72
N SER A 148 -4.28 6.54 20.71
CA SER A 148 -4.70 7.87 20.30
C SER A 148 -6.03 7.85 19.54
N PRO A 149 -6.93 8.82 19.78
CA PRO A 149 -8.15 8.98 18.98
C PRO A 149 -7.86 9.36 17.51
N TRP A 150 -6.62 9.74 17.17
CA TRP A 150 -6.23 10.06 15.80
C TRP A 150 -6.13 8.84 14.88
N THR A 151 -6.37 7.63 15.40
CA THR A 151 -6.59 6.42 14.59
C THR A 151 -7.82 6.53 13.67
N GLU A 152 -8.79 7.35 14.02
CA GLU A 152 -9.94 7.65 13.17
C GLU A 152 -9.71 8.91 12.33
N ASN A 153 -10.22 8.89 11.09
CA ASN A 153 -10.07 9.99 10.12
C ASN A 153 -8.58 10.37 10.01
N SER A 154 -7.73 9.34 9.92
CA SER A 154 -6.28 9.45 10.03
C SER A 154 -5.65 10.01 8.75
N GLY A 155 -4.47 10.59 8.89
CA GLY A 155 -3.73 11.25 7.82
C GLY A 155 -2.33 11.54 8.31
N SER A 156 -1.69 12.61 7.83
CA SER A 156 -0.33 12.98 8.28
C SER A 156 -0.22 13.26 9.79
N LYS A 157 -1.36 13.50 10.47
CA LYS A 157 -1.43 13.70 11.94
C LYS A 157 -0.95 12.52 12.78
N VAL A 158 -0.87 11.30 12.24
CA VAL A 158 -0.37 10.15 13.02
C VAL A 158 1.15 10.05 13.04
N MET A 159 1.85 10.67 12.09
CA MET A 159 3.32 10.58 11.98
C MET A 159 4.04 11.19 13.19
N PRO A 160 3.62 12.34 13.75
CA PRO A 160 4.24 12.85 14.97
C PRO A 160 4.04 11.97 16.21
N LEU A 161 3.09 11.02 16.19
CA LEU A 161 2.83 10.12 17.32
C LEU A 161 3.84 8.99 17.43
N ALA A 162 4.35 8.51 16.30
CA ALA A 162 5.33 7.44 16.23
C ALA A 162 6.01 7.52 14.86
N ASN A 163 7.32 7.74 14.83
CA ASN A 163 8.07 7.72 13.58
C ASN A 163 9.52 7.35 13.88
N TRP A 164 10.11 6.48 13.06
CA TRP A 164 11.54 6.17 13.08
C TRP A 164 12.25 6.85 11.91
N ASP A 165 13.59 6.95 11.97
CA ASP A 165 14.43 7.55 10.92
C ASP A 165 14.14 6.88 9.56
N ASP A 166 13.53 7.64 8.65
CA ASP A 166 13.08 7.23 7.32
C ASP A 166 14.24 6.87 6.39
N ARG A 167 15.47 7.27 6.74
CA ARG A 167 16.69 6.84 6.05
C ARG A 167 17.14 5.43 6.42
N LYS A 168 16.53 4.83 7.45
CA LYS A 168 16.91 3.51 7.99
C LYS A 168 15.77 2.50 7.95
N TYR A 169 14.53 2.96 8.11
CA TYR A 169 13.35 2.10 8.23
C TYR A 169 12.23 2.58 7.31
N VAL A 170 11.49 1.64 6.74
CA VAL A 170 10.18 1.92 6.17
C VAL A 170 9.16 1.92 7.32
N ASN A 171 8.51 3.07 7.52
CA ASN A 171 7.49 3.27 8.54
C ASN A 171 6.11 2.93 7.95
N ILE A 172 5.44 1.92 8.49
CA ILE A 172 4.08 1.51 8.10
C ILE A 172 3.12 1.87 9.23
N TYR A 173 2.03 2.56 8.92
CA TYR A 173 1.04 2.97 9.91
C TYR A 173 -0.24 2.16 9.74
N VAL A 174 -0.73 1.59 10.83
CA VAL A 174 -2.02 0.89 10.91
C VAL A 174 -2.95 1.70 11.81
N VAL A 175 -4.13 2.00 11.28
CA VAL A 175 -5.12 2.94 11.82
C VAL A 175 -6.53 2.42 11.55
N LYS A 176 -7.52 2.90 12.29
CA LYS A 176 -8.93 2.48 12.16
C LYS A 176 -9.57 2.98 10.86
N SER A 177 -9.34 4.24 10.51
CA SER A 177 -9.82 4.80 9.24
C SER A 177 -8.94 5.95 8.78
N PHE A 178 -8.91 6.19 7.47
CA PHE A 178 -8.23 7.32 6.85
C PHE A 178 -9.20 8.49 6.66
N ASP A 179 -8.66 9.67 6.36
CA ASP A 179 -9.45 10.87 6.09
C ASP A 179 -10.19 10.81 4.76
N GLU A 180 -11.10 11.77 4.50
CA GLU A 180 -11.88 11.79 3.26
C GLU A 180 -11.02 11.93 1.99
N ASN A 181 -9.72 12.27 2.13
CA ASN A 181 -8.79 12.38 1.02
C ASN A 181 -8.14 11.04 0.68
N MET A 182 -8.33 10.01 1.51
CA MET A 182 -7.66 8.71 1.45
C MET A 182 -8.63 7.61 1.88
N SER A 183 -9.01 6.68 1.00
CA SER A 183 -9.99 5.65 1.41
C SER A 183 -9.37 4.37 1.98
N SER A 184 -8.08 4.11 1.72
CA SER A 184 -7.47 2.81 2.09
C SER A 184 -5.97 2.85 2.41
N ALA A 185 -5.17 3.62 1.68
CA ALA A 185 -3.75 3.79 1.93
C ALA A 185 -3.22 5.03 1.22
N ALA A 186 -2.09 5.56 1.68
CA ALA A 186 -1.16 6.28 0.82
C ALA A 186 0.26 5.97 1.25
N ALA A 187 1.16 6.08 0.28
CA ALA A 187 2.59 6.11 0.48
C ALA A 187 3.10 7.38 -0.18
N TYR A 188 4.06 8.03 0.47
CA TYR A 188 4.81 9.14 -0.10
C TYR A 188 6.27 8.92 0.27
N ALA A 189 7.16 9.32 -0.61
CA ALA A 189 8.60 9.27 -0.44
C ALA A 189 9.16 10.69 -0.63
#